data_AF-A0AAV7Q2B7-F1
#
_entry.id   AF-A0AAV7Q2B7-F1
#
_cell.length_a   1.000
_cell.length_b   1.000
_cell.length_c   1.000
_cell.angle_alpha   90.00
_cell.angle_beta   90.00
_cell.angle_gamma   90.00
#
_symmetry.space_group_name_H-M   'P 1'
#
loop_
_entity.id
_entity.type
_entity.pdbx_description
1 polymer ?
#
loop_
_entity_poly.entity_id
_entity_poly.type
_entity_poly.pdbx_seq_one_letter_code
_entity_poly.pdbx_strand_id
1 'polypeptide(L)' 'LVNQVLAGLESFSAAYLDDIVVFSSNCQDHLVHLKKVLQALQAAGLSIKTSKCQIGQGTVVYLGHLV' A
#
# COMPACT_ATOMS: atom_id res chain seq x y z
N LEU A 1 6.37 -8.31 -10.54
CA LEU A 1 7.04 -7.01 -10.44
C LEU A 1 6.70 -6.34 -9.10
N VAL A 2 5.42 -6.01 -8.84
CA VAL A 2 4.99 -5.35 -7.59
C VAL A 2 5.29 -6.15 -6.32
N ASN A 3 5.10 -7.48 -6.33
CA ASN A 3 5.47 -8.35 -5.21
C ASN A 3 6.96 -8.31 -4.85
N GLN A 4 7.86 -8.08 -5.82
CA GLN A 4 9.29 -7.93 -5.52
C GLN A 4 9.61 -6.58 -4.90
N VAL A 5 8.82 -5.55 -5.21
CA VAL A 5 8.97 -4.21 -4.63
C VAL A 5 8.49 -4.17 -3.19
N LEU A 6 7.47 -4.98 -2.86
CA LEU A 6 6.96 -5.11 -1.49
C LEU A 6 7.67 -6.18 -0.66
N ALA A 7 8.76 -6.77 -1.17
CA ALA A 7 9.51 -7.78 -0.45
C ALA A 7 9.99 -7.24 0.91
N GLY A 8 9.61 -7.90 2.00
CA GLY A 8 9.90 -7.46 3.37
C GLY A 8 8.88 -6.49 3.99
N LEU A 9 7.80 -6.15 3.27
CA LEU A 9 6.68 -5.32 3.74
C LEU A 9 5.36 -6.11 3.83
N GLU A 10 5.42 -7.44 3.71
CA GLU A 10 4.26 -8.34 3.60
C GLU A 10 3.40 -8.40 4.86
N SER A 11 3.94 -7.98 6.01
CA SER A 11 3.22 -7.98 7.29
C SER A 11 2.15 -6.88 7.39
N PHE A 12 2.23 -5.84 6.56
CA PHE A 12 1.31 -4.70 6.57
C PHE A 12 0.95 -4.19 5.17
N SER A 13 1.34 -4.93 4.12
CA SER A 13 0.98 -4.60 2.75
C SER A 13 0.75 -5.87 1.94
N ALA A 14 -0.17 -5.79 0.99
CA ALA A 14 -0.42 -6.82 0.01
C ALA A 14 -0.58 -6.17 -1.36
N ALA A 15 -0.12 -6.86 -2.40
CA ALA A 15 -0.36 -6.46 -3.77
C ALA A 15 -1.21 -7.50 -4.50
N TYR A 16 -2.12 -7.03 -5.32
CA TYR A 16 -2.88 -7.83 -6.25
C TYR A 16 -2.86 -7.14 -7.61
N LEU A 17 -2.13 -7.74 -8.57
CA LEU A 17 -1.88 -7.17 -9.88
C LEU A 17 -1.26 -5.76 -9.79
N ASP A 18 -2.04 -4.72 -10.09
CA ASP A 18 -1.64 -3.32 -10.10
C ASP A 18 -2.07 -2.57 -8.82
N ASP A 19 -2.90 -3.19 -7.98
CA ASP A 19 -3.41 -2.58 -6.76
C ASP A 19 -2.56 -3.01 -5.56
N ILE A 20 -2.25 -2.04 -4.70
CA ILE A 20 -1.51 -2.24 -3.46
C ILE A 20 -2.41 -1.79 -2.32
N VAL A 21 -2.63 -2.67 -1.35
CA VAL A 21 -3.30 -2.34 -0.09
C VAL A 21 -2.26 -2.28 1.02
N VAL A 22 -2.38 -1.27 1.87
CA VAL A 22 -1.60 -1.12 3.09
C VAL A 22 -2.59 -1.09 4.24
N PHE A 23 -2.33 -1.87 5.29
CA PHE A 23 -3.22 -1.99 6.44
C PHE A 23 -2.42 -1.95 7.74
N SER A 24 -3.02 -1.36 8.78
CA SER A 24 -2.37 -1.19 10.09
C SER A 24 -3.42 -1.12 11.19
N SER A 25 -3.03 -1.50 12.40
CA SER A 25 -3.92 -1.47 13.58
C SER A 25 -4.22 -0.06 14.11
N ASN A 26 -3.37 0.93 13.79
CA ASN A 26 -3.55 2.31 14.19
C ASN A 26 -3.01 3.26 13.11
N CYS A 27 -3.47 4.52 13.15
CA CYS A 27 -3.13 5.53 12.14
C CYS A 27 -1.64 5.92 12.16
N GLN A 28 -0.99 5.88 13.32
CA GLN A 28 0.41 6.25 13.47
C GLN A 28 1.34 5.25 12.77
N ASP A 29 1.12 3.96 13.01
CA ASP A 29 1.80 2.87 12.30
C ASP A 29 1.42 2.86 10.83
N HIS A 30 0.17 3.19 10.49
CA HIS A 30 -0.25 3.35 9.09
C HIS A 30 0.57 4.36 8.32
N LEU A 31 0.87 5.53 8.90
CA LEU A 31 1.74 6.52 8.26
C LEU A 31 3.17 5.99 8.06
N VAL A 32 3.71 5.25 9.02
CA VAL A 32 5.04 4.63 8.92
C VAL A 32 5.06 3.56 7.82
N HIS A 33 4.05 2.69 7.78
CA HIS A 33 3.90 1.63 6.78
C HIS A 33 3.73 2.21 5.38
N LEU A 34 2.84 3.20 5.23
CA LEU A 34 2.62 3.91 3.97
C LEU A 34 3.92 4.54 3.47
N LYS A 35 4.68 5.20 4.35
CA LYS A 35 5.97 5.79 3.97
C LYS A 35 6.96 4.74 3.46
N LYS A 36 7.06 3.57 4.11
CA LYS A 36 7.93 2.47 3.66
C LYS A 36 7.53 1.94 2.29
N VAL A 37 6.24 1.72 2.08
CA VAL A 37 5.70 1.24 0.78
C VAL A 37 5.98 2.25 -0.33
N LEU A 38 5.72 3.54 -0.09
CA LEU A 38 6.00 4.61 -1.04
C LEU A 38 7.49 4.73 -1.38
N GLN A 39 8.37 4.57 -0.38
CA GLN A 39 9.82 4.55 -0.60
C GLN A 39 10.26 3.36 -1.44
N ALA A 40 9.71 2.18 -1.19
CA ALA A 40 10.00 0.99 -1.99
C ALA A 40 9.55 1.17 -3.46
N LEU A 41 8.34 1.69 -3.67
CA LEU A 41 7.82 2.03 -5.01
C LEU A 41 8.71 3.05 -5.73
N GLN A 42 9.14 4.10 -5.03
CA GLN A 42 10.05 5.10 -5.57
C GLN A 42 11.41 4.51 -5.95
N ALA A 43 11.98 3.65 -5.10
CA ALA A 43 13.25 2.98 -5.37
C ALA A 43 13.17 2.04 -6.58
N ALA A 44 12.00 1.44 -6.81
CA ALA A 44 11.72 0.61 -7.98
C ALA A 44 11.37 1.41 -9.25
N GLY A 45 11.34 2.75 -9.19
CA GLY A 45 10.96 3.61 -10.31
C GLY A 45 9.47 3.55 -10.67
N LEU A 46 8.62 3.07 -9.77
CA LEU A 46 7.17 2.99 -9.97
C LEU A 46 6.50 4.29 -9.53
N SER A 47 5.61 4.81 -10.38
CA SER A 47 4.77 5.96 -10.06
C SER A 47 3.34 5.51 -9.79
N ILE A 48 2.78 5.98 -8.68
CA ILE A 48 1.38 5.77 -8.33
C ILE A 48 0.49 6.89 -8.89
N LYS A 49 -0.70 6.52 -9.37
CA LYS A 49 -1.72 7.48 -9.79
C LYS A 49 -2.47 7.99 -8.56
N THR A 50 -2.10 9.16 -8.06
CA THR A 50 -2.73 9.82 -6.90
C THR A 50 -4.24 9.96 -7.03
N SER A 51 -4.76 10.15 -8.25
CA SER A 51 -6.21 10.23 -8.52
C SER A 51 -6.97 8.92 -8.27
N LYS A 52 -6.27 7.79 -8.15
CA LYS A 52 -6.84 6.48 -7.79
C LYS A 52 -6.46 6.02 -6.38
N CYS A 53 -5.60 6.78 -5.67
CA CYS A 53 -5.17 6.43 -4.33
C CYS A 53 -6.21 6.87 -3.30
N GLN A 54 -6.69 5.91 -2.51
CA GLN A 54 -7.50 6.17 -1.32
C GLN A 54 -6.57 6.05 -0.11
N ILE A 55 -6.22 7.18 0.51
CA ILE A 55 -5.24 7.24 1.60
C ILE A 55 -5.93 7.71 2.88
N GLY A 56 -5.64 7.06 4.01
CA GLY A 56 -6.09 7.49 5.34
C GLY A 56 -7.58 7.28 5.61
N GLN A 57 -8.24 6.42 4.84
CA GLN A 57 -9.61 6.01 5.15
C GLN A 57 -9.59 4.89 6.19
N GLY A 58 -10.52 4.94 7.14
CA GLY A 58 -10.66 3.89 8.17
C GLY A 58 -11.19 2.57 7.63
N THR A 59 -11.71 2.59 6.40
CA THR A 59 -12.10 1.41 5.62
C THR A 59 -11.93 1.71 4.14
N VAL A 60 -11.48 0.74 3.35
CA VAL A 60 -11.24 0.90 1.91
C VAL A 60 -11.79 -0.31 1.16
N VAL A 61 -12.37 -0.09 -0.03
CA VAL A 61 -12.78 -1.21 -0.89
C VAL A 61 -11.59 -1.69 -1.70
N TYR A 62 -11.15 -2.91 -1.45
CA TYR A 62 -10.09 -3.61 -2.18
C TYR A 62 -10.65 -4.88 -2.81
N LEU A 63 -10.61 -4.96 -4.15
CA LEU A 63 -11.14 -6.10 -4.93
C LEU A 63 -12.60 -6.45 -4.64
N GLY A 64 -13.43 -5.45 -4.30
CA GLY A 64 -14.84 -5.66 -3.95
C GLY A 64 -15.08 -6.10 -2.50
N HIS A 65 -14.02 -6.23 -1.68
CA HIS A 65 -14.10 -6.46 -0.25
C HIS A 65 -13.76 -5.19 0.52
N LEU A 66 -14.48 -4.95 1.61
CA LEU A 66 -14.28 -3.80 2.49
C LEU A 66 -13.22 -4.20 3.53
N VAL A 67 -12.09 -3.48 3.56
CA VAL A 67 -10.89 -3.76 4.38
C VAL A 67 -10.63 -2.63 5.35
#